data_AF-A0A0J9UXB8-F1
#
_entry.id   AF-A0A0J9UXB8-F1
#
_cell.length_a   1.000
_cell.length_b   1.000
_cell.length_c   1.000
_cell.angle_alpha   90.00
_cell.angle_beta   90.00
_cell.angle_gamma   90.00
#
_symmetry.space_group_name_H-M   'P 1'
#
loop_
_entity.id
_entity.type
_entity.pdbx_description
1 polymer ?
#
loop_
_entity_poly.entity_id
_entity_poly.type
_entity_poly.pdbx_seq_one_letter_code
_entity_poly.pdbx_strand_id
1 'polypeptide(L)'
;MTSGYSSNPGVRMFSSPATEVEKPTFELVEQVKKNVWIVTRKGDPRREKYLASPSSPFGVKPDGTVDVAQTRREAEALNTLLSSHNQAYTIRQILNHENLVSIVGVIENWPFNKSQTSDVTPGSNVQMLVWDFGDAGNLSALFRHYPCKSSEFYLPESLCWHVLRSLIRAVTYLHDGKRLIYRPEQLGRHMVREWVSVNTDWFPILHRCIEPRNVWLQHPRGNETYGQCKLGDYSHAAVTCHIVDGQFNPDTVRSDSNGMALATKEGIWRLDDTRSAYDVPPASIPSEEDRPYTLGDELWSIGVTVFTMMTGQAPTYYCEGCGCSHVAFCEDGGCLEKEAVAKGCDCFLGGCEHVSQRECREEVSGWPSCPAWHNCSEFTINIHSYLARARYTKPLRAMIMVMLGYNPARGDDPWVRMVEVAQMVELAYGQWKQETEEGRLYVDAEDGMLQRATK
;
A
#
# COMPACT_ATOMS: atom_id res chain seq x y z
N MET A 1 53.05 0.03 -54.82
CA MET A 1 51.66 0.33 -54.42
C MET A 1 50.88 -0.97 -54.41
N THR A 2 50.61 -1.47 -53.20
CA THR A 2 49.45 -2.26 -52.75
C THR A 2 48.63 -3.07 -53.77
N SER A 3 48.56 -4.38 -53.61
CA SER A 3 47.47 -5.03 -52.85
C SER A 3 47.69 -6.55 -52.77
N GLY A 4 47.47 -7.10 -51.58
CA GLY A 4 47.67 -8.50 -51.25
C GLY A 4 46.47 -9.37 -51.58
N TYR A 5 46.76 -10.59 -52.02
CA TYR A 5 45.83 -11.70 -52.04
C TYR A 5 45.67 -12.26 -50.62
N SER A 6 44.44 -12.42 -50.15
CA SER A 6 44.12 -13.30 -49.01
C SER A 6 42.96 -14.22 -49.38
N SER A 7 43.18 -15.48 -49.09
CA SER A 7 42.38 -16.67 -49.35
C SER A 7 41.07 -16.76 -48.56
N ASN A 8 40.02 -17.28 -49.21
CA ASN A 8 38.81 -17.90 -48.62
C ASN A 8 39.18 -19.03 -47.64
N PRO A 9 38.43 -19.29 -46.53
CA PRO A 9 37.21 -20.11 -46.65
C PRO A 9 36.11 -19.96 -45.55
N GLY A 10 34.89 -20.39 -45.89
CA GLY A 10 33.98 -21.03 -44.93
C GLY A 10 33.02 -20.13 -44.13
N VAL A 11 31.87 -19.81 -44.72
CA VAL A 11 30.68 -19.34 -43.98
C VAL A 11 30.18 -20.48 -43.08
N ARG A 12 30.47 -20.41 -41.78
CA ARG A 12 29.79 -21.23 -40.78
C ARG A 12 28.38 -20.66 -40.59
N MET A 13 27.38 -21.38 -41.08
CA MET A 13 26.00 -21.22 -40.60
C MET A 13 26.00 -21.55 -39.11
N PHE A 14 25.79 -20.55 -38.27
CA PHE A 14 25.47 -20.78 -36.86
C PHE A 14 24.06 -21.39 -36.81
N SER A 15 24.01 -22.68 -36.50
CA SER A 15 22.79 -23.36 -36.07
C SER A 15 22.17 -22.58 -34.91
N SER A 16 20.88 -22.25 -35.02
CA SER A 16 20.08 -21.72 -33.91
C SER A 16 20.30 -22.56 -32.66
N PRO A 17 20.47 -21.96 -31.46
CA PRO A 17 20.45 -22.73 -30.24
C PRO A 17 19.08 -23.39 -30.15
N ALA A 18 19.06 -24.71 -29.99
CA ALA A 18 17.85 -25.39 -29.55
C ALA A 18 17.42 -24.73 -28.24
N THR A 19 16.23 -24.14 -28.24
CA THR A 19 15.55 -23.70 -27.02
C THR A 19 15.37 -24.93 -26.15
N GLU A 20 16.28 -25.14 -25.20
CA GLU A 20 15.99 -25.98 -24.06
C GLU A 20 14.69 -25.44 -23.46
N VAL A 21 13.64 -26.26 -23.48
CA VAL A 21 12.38 -25.94 -22.83
C VAL A 21 12.71 -25.79 -21.35
N GLU A 22 12.81 -24.55 -20.89
CA GLU A 22 13.07 -24.21 -19.50
C GLU A 22 12.09 -24.99 -18.63
N LYS A 23 12.60 -25.83 -17.71
CA LYS A 23 11.73 -26.65 -16.86
C LYS A 23 10.81 -25.70 -16.09
N PRO A 24 9.48 -25.96 -16.04
CA PRO A 24 8.58 -25.05 -15.35
C PRO A 24 8.97 -24.91 -13.89
N THR A 25 9.27 -23.68 -13.46
CA THR A 25 9.82 -23.30 -12.14
C THR A 25 8.81 -23.52 -11.00
N PHE A 26 7.53 -23.63 -11.35
CA PHE A 26 6.41 -23.82 -10.42
C PHE A 26 5.68 -25.15 -10.68
N GLU A 27 5.04 -25.68 -9.64
CA GLU A 27 4.13 -26.81 -9.69
C GLU A 27 2.73 -26.40 -9.21
N LEU A 28 1.69 -26.87 -9.90
CA LEU A 28 0.29 -26.63 -9.50
C LEU A 28 -0.04 -27.50 -8.29
N VAL A 29 -0.61 -26.88 -7.26
CA VAL A 29 -1.01 -27.56 -6.02
C VAL A 29 -2.52 -27.78 -6.01
N GLU A 30 -3.30 -26.72 -6.21
CA GLU A 30 -4.75 -26.75 -6.03
C GLU A 30 -5.43 -25.73 -6.97
N GLN A 31 -6.57 -26.10 -7.54
CA GLN A 31 -7.41 -25.15 -8.26
C GLN A 31 -8.41 -24.50 -7.30
N VAL A 32 -8.29 -23.19 -7.09
CA VAL A 32 -9.20 -22.43 -6.20
C VAL A 32 -10.46 -22.02 -6.95
N LYS A 33 -10.31 -21.57 -8.20
CA LYS A 33 -11.41 -21.16 -9.09
C LYS A 33 -11.07 -21.46 -10.55
N LYS A 34 -12.02 -21.24 -11.46
CA LYS A 34 -11.74 -21.34 -12.91
C LYS A 34 -10.54 -20.45 -13.26
N ASN A 35 -9.48 -21.08 -13.76
CA ASN A 35 -8.21 -20.45 -14.14
C ASN A 35 -7.43 -19.74 -13.00
N VAL A 36 -7.74 -20.02 -11.73
CA VAL A 36 -6.96 -19.51 -10.59
C VAL A 36 -6.46 -20.70 -9.77
N TRP A 37 -5.15 -20.77 -9.59
CA TRP A 37 -4.46 -21.90 -8.99
C TRP A 37 -3.57 -21.46 -7.83
N ILE A 38 -3.47 -22.28 -6.80
CA ILE A 38 -2.37 -22.23 -5.85
C ILE A 38 -1.21 -23.01 -6.45
N VAL A 39 -0.02 -22.41 -6.43
CA VAL A 39 1.21 -23.00 -6.96
C VAL A 39 2.34 -22.88 -5.94
N THR A 40 3.37 -23.70 -6.07
CA THR A 40 4.60 -23.59 -5.27
C THR A 40 5.83 -23.71 -6.16
N ARG A 41 6.98 -23.21 -5.70
CA ARG A 41 8.25 -23.34 -6.43
C ARG A 41 8.73 -24.79 -6.34
N LYS A 42 9.16 -25.36 -7.46
CA LYS A 42 9.68 -26.73 -7.45
C LYS A 42 10.92 -26.83 -6.57
N GLY A 43 10.90 -27.80 -5.65
CA GLY A 43 12.01 -28.05 -4.74
C GLY A 43 12.13 -27.03 -3.59
N ASP A 44 11.17 -26.12 -3.42
CA ASP A 44 11.14 -25.24 -2.25
C ASP A 44 10.80 -26.07 -0.98
N PRO A 45 11.75 -26.21 -0.03
CA PRO A 45 11.51 -26.98 1.19
C PRO A 45 10.42 -26.36 2.07
N ARG A 46 10.15 -25.05 1.93
CA ARG A 46 9.11 -24.36 2.69
C ARG A 46 7.72 -24.53 2.09
N ARG A 47 7.64 -25.01 0.84
CA ARG A 47 6.40 -25.12 0.05
C ARG A 47 5.59 -23.82 0.10
N GLU A 48 6.27 -22.70 -0.10
CA GLU A 48 5.62 -21.40 -0.13
C GLU A 48 4.56 -21.38 -1.22
N LYS A 49 3.38 -20.86 -0.87
CA LYS A 49 2.22 -20.82 -1.75
C LYS A 49 2.17 -19.48 -2.48
N TYR A 50 1.80 -19.53 -3.75
CA TYR A 50 1.60 -18.40 -4.63
C TYR A 50 0.28 -18.59 -5.39
N LEU A 51 -0.25 -17.51 -5.99
CA LEU A 51 -1.43 -17.59 -6.86
C LEU A 51 -1.04 -17.48 -8.33
N ALA A 52 -1.36 -18.47 -9.14
CA ALA A 52 -1.23 -18.40 -10.58
C ALA A 52 -2.59 -18.12 -11.24
N SER A 53 -2.62 -17.11 -12.11
CA SER A 53 -3.83 -16.73 -12.86
C SER A 53 -3.44 -16.03 -14.18
N PRO A 54 -4.23 -16.18 -15.27
CA PRO A 54 -4.04 -15.43 -16.51
C PRO A 54 -4.18 -13.90 -16.32
N SER A 55 -4.94 -13.48 -15.31
CA SER A 55 -5.11 -12.09 -14.89
C SER A 55 -4.70 -11.92 -13.42
N SER A 56 -4.60 -10.68 -12.93
CA SER A 56 -4.42 -10.45 -11.48
C SER A 56 -5.54 -11.13 -10.68
N PRO A 57 -5.25 -11.97 -9.67
CA PRO A 57 -6.27 -12.55 -8.80
C PRO A 57 -6.78 -11.54 -7.75
N PHE A 58 -6.13 -10.39 -7.64
CA PHE A 58 -6.38 -9.35 -6.64
C PHE A 58 -6.97 -8.08 -7.25
N GLY A 59 -7.51 -8.14 -8.47
CA GLY A 59 -8.14 -6.99 -9.14
C GLY A 59 -9.21 -7.41 -10.15
N VAL A 60 -10.26 -6.59 -10.22
CA VAL A 60 -11.54 -6.69 -10.95
C VAL A 60 -12.55 -7.71 -10.41
N LYS A 61 -13.37 -7.25 -9.46
CA LYS A 61 -14.79 -7.60 -9.43
C LYS A 61 -15.60 -6.32 -9.61
N PRO A 62 -16.52 -6.27 -10.57
CA PRO A 62 -17.59 -5.30 -10.50
C PRO A 62 -18.48 -5.66 -9.31
N ASP A 63 -18.79 -4.65 -8.49
CA ASP A 63 -20.02 -4.67 -7.71
C ASP A 63 -21.20 -4.97 -8.64
N GLY A 64 -22.25 -5.59 -8.09
CA GLY A 64 -23.37 -6.21 -8.81
C GLY A 64 -24.24 -5.30 -9.69
N THR A 65 -23.72 -4.15 -10.11
CA THR A 65 -24.34 -3.11 -10.93
C THR A 65 -23.62 -2.84 -12.26
N VAL A 66 -22.43 -3.40 -12.51
CA VAL A 66 -21.63 -3.09 -13.72
C VAL A 66 -22.04 -3.96 -14.92
N ASP A 67 -22.02 -3.35 -16.11
CA ASP A 67 -22.14 -4.03 -17.40
C ASP A 67 -21.06 -5.13 -17.54
N VAL A 68 -21.49 -6.38 -17.36
CA VAL A 68 -20.66 -7.59 -17.47
C VAL A 68 -19.85 -7.64 -18.77
N ALA A 69 -20.35 -7.03 -19.85
CA ALA A 69 -19.65 -6.98 -21.13
C ALA A 69 -18.44 -6.03 -21.11
N GLN A 70 -18.54 -4.90 -20.41
CA GLN A 70 -17.43 -3.96 -20.26
C GLN A 70 -16.30 -4.56 -19.41
N THR A 71 -16.61 -5.10 -18.24
CA THR A 71 -15.64 -5.76 -17.36
C THR A 71 -14.90 -6.89 -18.08
N ARG A 72 -15.61 -7.68 -18.91
CA ARG A 72 -14.98 -8.73 -19.70
C ARG A 72 -13.99 -8.17 -20.72
N ARG A 73 -14.34 -7.08 -21.42
CA ARG A 73 -13.46 -6.43 -22.39
C ARG A 73 -12.21 -5.86 -21.73
N GLU A 74 -12.35 -5.23 -20.56
CA GLU A 74 -11.22 -4.70 -19.79
C GLU A 74 -10.27 -5.83 -19.32
N ALA A 75 -10.82 -6.94 -18.83
CA ALA A 75 -10.03 -8.11 -18.45
C ALA A 75 -9.29 -8.73 -19.65
N GLU A 76 -9.93 -8.83 -20.82
CA GLU A 76 -9.32 -9.30 -22.06
C GLU A 76 -8.21 -8.35 -22.55
N ALA A 77 -8.44 -7.03 -22.47
CA ALA A 77 -7.46 -6.02 -22.83
C ALA A 77 -6.24 -6.04 -21.90
N LEU A 78 -6.47 -6.14 -20.59
CA LEU A 78 -5.41 -6.28 -19.59
C LEU A 78 -4.59 -7.55 -19.83
N ASN A 79 -5.24 -8.68 -20.08
CA ASN A 79 -4.54 -9.92 -20.41
C ASN A 79 -3.67 -9.75 -21.67
N THR A 80 -4.22 -9.11 -22.71
CA THR A 80 -3.48 -8.81 -23.95
C THR A 80 -2.29 -7.87 -23.71
N LEU A 81 -2.41 -6.90 -22.80
CA LEU A 81 -1.31 -6.00 -22.43
C LEU A 81 -0.21 -6.76 -21.67
N LEU A 82 -0.60 -7.58 -20.69
CA LEU A 82 0.32 -8.33 -19.85
C LEU A 82 1.09 -9.40 -20.63
N SER A 83 0.37 -10.17 -21.46
CA SER A 83 0.93 -11.27 -22.24
C SER A 83 1.44 -10.82 -23.60
N SER A 84 0.54 -10.45 -24.52
CA SER A 84 0.89 -10.16 -25.92
C SER A 84 1.79 -8.94 -26.10
N HIS A 85 1.71 -7.94 -25.21
CA HIS A 85 2.59 -6.75 -25.23
C HIS A 85 3.75 -6.83 -24.24
N ASN A 86 3.96 -7.99 -23.60
CA ASN A 86 5.05 -8.27 -22.68
C ASN A 86 5.19 -7.26 -21.52
N GLN A 87 4.10 -6.60 -21.11
CA GLN A 87 4.13 -5.61 -20.03
C GLN A 87 4.21 -6.25 -18.63
N ALA A 88 3.95 -7.56 -18.52
CA ALA A 88 4.10 -8.28 -17.27
C ALA A 88 5.52 -8.18 -16.68
N TYR A 89 6.56 -8.14 -17.53
CA TYR A 89 7.94 -7.95 -17.06
C TYR A 89 8.16 -6.56 -16.46
N THR A 90 7.68 -5.51 -17.12
CA THR A 90 7.78 -4.12 -16.64
C THR A 90 7.06 -3.95 -15.31
N ILE A 91 5.81 -4.41 -15.24
CA ILE A 91 5.00 -4.35 -14.00
C ILE A 91 5.66 -5.14 -12.88
N ARG A 92 6.23 -6.31 -13.20
CA ARG A 92 6.99 -7.09 -12.22
C ARG A 92 8.15 -6.30 -11.61
N GLN A 93 8.91 -5.53 -12.40
CA GLN A 93 10.00 -4.72 -11.89
C GLN A 93 9.49 -3.56 -11.02
N ILE A 94 8.41 -2.90 -11.46
CA ILE A 94 7.78 -1.81 -10.70
C ILE A 94 7.22 -2.30 -9.37
N LEU A 95 6.61 -3.49 -9.33
CA LEU A 95 5.98 -4.04 -8.12
C LEU A 95 6.93 -4.87 -7.25
N ASN A 96 8.23 -4.88 -7.53
CA ASN A 96 9.20 -5.77 -6.88
C ASN A 96 9.56 -5.36 -5.44
N HIS A 97 8.62 -5.10 -4.54
CA HIS A 97 8.89 -4.59 -3.19
C HIS A 97 8.36 -5.53 -2.11
N GLU A 98 9.05 -5.63 -0.97
CA GLU A 98 8.66 -6.59 0.09
C GLU A 98 7.23 -6.37 0.60
N ASN A 99 6.77 -5.12 0.63
CA ASN A 99 5.43 -4.74 1.09
C ASN A 99 4.43 -4.47 -0.05
N LEU A 100 4.73 -4.90 -1.27
CA LEU A 100 3.79 -4.91 -2.39
C LEU A 100 3.44 -6.37 -2.74
N VAL A 101 2.20 -6.60 -3.18
CA VAL A 101 1.82 -7.85 -3.83
C VAL A 101 2.49 -7.87 -5.21
N SER A 102 3.49 -8.74 -5.39
CA SER A 102 4.33 -8.74 -6.59
C SER A 102 3.99 -9.88 -7.55
N ILE A 103 4.37 -9.71 -8.81
CA ILE A 103 4.47 -10.82 -9.78
C ILE A 103 5.81 -11.53 -9.53
N VAL A 104 5.76 -12.73 -8.97
CA VAL A 104 6.96 -13.51 -8.63
C VAL A 104 7.46 -14.39 -9.78
N GLY A 105 6.62 -14.64 -10.78
CA GLY A 105 6.99 -15.48 -11.92
C GLY A 105 5.89 -15.61 -12.97
N VAL A 106 6.16 -16.45 -13.96
CA VAL A 106 5.27 -16.76 -15.07
C VAL A 106 5.27 -18.27 -15.29
N ILE A 107 4.11 -18.84 -15.60
CA ILE A 107 3.97 -20.22 -16.05
C ILE A 107 3.52 -20.17 -17.50
N GLU A 108 4.37 -20.66 -18.40
CA GLU A 108 4.09 -20.75 -19.83
C GLU A 108 3.59 -22.15 -20.21
N ASN A 109 2.80 -22.23 -21.28
CA ASN A 109 2.44 -23.47 -21.96
C ASN A 109 1.77 -24.53 -21.05
N TRP A 110 0.77 -24.13 -20.25
CA TRP A 110 -0.01 -25.09 -19.49
C TRP A 110 -1.16 -25.69 -20.32
N PRO A 111 -1.17 -27.00 -20.60
CA PRO A 111 -2.26 -27.61 -21.35
C PRO A 111 -3.51 -27.72 -20.46
N PHE A 112 -4.54 -26.95 -20.76
CA PHE A 112 -5.87 -27.10 -20.18
C PHE A 112 -6.62 -28.30 -20.79
N ASN A 113 -6.07 -29.52 -20.69
CA ASN A 113 -6.78 -30.73 -21.13
C ASN A 113 -6.97 -31.70 -19.96
N LYS A 114 -8.18 -31.72 -19.39
CA LYS A 114 -8.68 -32.83 -18.57
C LYS A 114 -9.24 -34.00 -19.39
N SER A 115 -9.07 -34.01 -20.71
CA SER A 115 -9.38 -35.16 -21.55
C SER A 115 -8.16 -35.54 -22.39
N GLN A 116 -7.50 -36.63 -22.00
CA GLN A 116 -6.70 -37.41 -22.93
C GLN A 116 -7.65 -38.05 -23.96
N THR A 117 -7.94 -37.30 -25.01
CA THR A 117 -8.39 -37.86 -26.29
C THR A 117 -7.67 -37.07 -27.36
N SER A 118 -6.74 -37.74 -28.02
CA SER A 118 -6.04 -37.32 -29.22
C SER A 118 -7.04 -36.88 -30.28
N ASP A 119 -7.24 -35.56 -30.40
CA ASP A 119 -7.64 -34.82 -31.61
C ASP A 119 -8.21 -33.45 -31.22
N VAL A 120 -7.38 -32.62 -30.58
CA VAL A 120 -7.67 -31.18 -30.39
C VAL A 120 -6.45 -30.42 -30.87
N THR A 121 -6.66 -29.55 -31.86
CA THR A 121 -5.76 -28.46 -32.27
C THR A 121 -5.06 -27.87 -31.04
N PRO A 122 -3.76 -27.49 -31.10
CA PRO A 122 -3.02 -26.97 -29.94
C PRO A 122 -3.75 -25.76 -29.36
N GLY A 123 -4.59 -26.04 -28.36
CA GLY A 123 -5.65 -25.16 -27.90
C GLY A 123 -5.05 -24.18 -26.93
N SER A 124 -4.81 -22.95 -27.41
CA SER A 124 -4.46 -21.75 -26.65
C SER A 124 -3.44 -21.98 -25.53
N ASN A 125 -2.16 -21.74 -25.80
CA ASN A 125 -1.16 -21.57 -24.76
C ASN A 125 -1.60 -20.43 -23.84
N VAL A 126 -2.05 -20.75 -22.63
CA VAL A 126 -2.41 -19.72 -21.64
C VAL A 126 -1.19 -19.44 -20.78
N GLN A 127 -0.66 -18.23 -20.88
CA GLN A 127 0.34 -17.72 -19.96
C GLN A 127 -0.36 -17.36 -18.63
N MET A 128 0.17 -17.85 -17.50
CA MET A 128 -0.31 -17.47 -16.17
C MET A 128 0.75 -16.66 -15.45
N LEU A 129 0.36 -15.53 -14.88
CA LEU A 129 1.20 -14.77 -13.97
C LEU A 129 1.10 -15.38 -12.57
N VAL A 130 2.23 -15.53 -11.92
CA VAL A 130 2.33 -16.02 -10.55
C VAL A 130 2.53 -14.83 -9.63
N TRP A 131 1.61 -14.66 -8.70
CA TRP A 131 1.52 -13.57 -7.74
C TRP A 131 1.81 -14.05 -6.33
N ASP A 132 2.27 -13.15 -5.46
CA ASP A 132 2.27 -13.40 -4.02
C ASP A 132 0.89 -13.84 -3.54
N PHE A 133 0.85 -14.69 -2.52
CA PHE A 133 -0.40 -15.14 -1.91
C PHE A 133 -0.46 -14.70 -0.46
N GLY A 134 -1.43 -13.84 -0.14
CA GLY A 134 -1.77 -13.47 1.24
C GLY A 134 -2.52 -14.61 1.93
N ASP A 135 -1.80 -15.65 2.33
CA ASP A 135 -2.36 -16.89 2.87
C ASP A 135 -2.96 -16.73 4.28
N ALA A 136 -2.75 -15.59 4.96
CA ALA A 136 -3.43 -15.22 6.19
C ALA A 136 -4.66 -14.30 5.96
N GLY A 137 -5.01 -14.01 4.70
CA GLY A 137 -6.13 -13.17 4.32
C GLY A 137 -5.79 -11.68 4.30
N ASN A 138 -6.81 -10.82 4.30
CA ASN A 138 -6.67 -9.36 4.33
C ASN A 138 -7.25 -8.76 5.61
N LEU A 139 -6.97 -7.48 5.87
CA LEU A 139 -7.44 -6.81 7.09
C LEU A 139 -8.97 -6.75 7.19
N SER A 140 -9.70 -6.60 6.09
CA SER A 140 -11.17 -6.70 6.12
C SER A 140 -11.68 -8.07 6.58
N ALA A 141 -10.99 -9.16 6.23
CA ALA A 141 -11.32 -10.48 6.75
C ALA A 141 -10.97 -10.60 8.25
N LEU A 142 -9.85 -10.02 8.67
CA LEU A 142 -9.43 -9.97 10.07
C LEU A 142 -10.45 -9.22 10.94
N PHE A 143 -10.92 -8.05 10.50
CA PHE A 143 -11.92 -7.27 11.24
C PHE A 143 -13.26 -8.00 11.39
N ARG A 144 -13.68 -8.73 10.36
CA ARG A 144 -14.89 -9.56 10.42
C ARG A 144 -14.73 -10.74 11.37
N HIS A 145 -13.55 -11.36 11.42
CA HIS A 145 -13.30 -12.51 12.28
C HIS A 145 -13.13 -12.12 13.75
N TYR A 146 -12.54 -10.96 14.01
CA TYR A 146 -12.36 -10.38 15.34
C TYR A 146 -13.10 -9.07 15.44
N PRO A 147 -14.43 -9.03 15.67
CA PRO A 147 -15.17 -7.78 15.76
C PRO A 147 -14.72 -6.94 16.97
N CYS A 148 -14.66 -5.62 16.81
CA CYS A 148 -14.28 -4.70 17.87
C CYS A 148 -15.29 -4.70 19.01
N LYS A 149 -14.80 -4.81 20.25
CA LYS A 149 -15.61 -4.78 21.47
C LYS A 149 -15.46 -3.48 22.27
N SER A 150 -14.38 -2.74 22.02
CA SER A 150 -14.06 -1.49 22.72
C SER A 150 -13.23 -0.59 21.82
N SER A 151 -13.61 0.69 21.72
CA SER A 151 -12.83 1.69 21.00
C SER A 151 -11.59 2.18 21.73
N GLU A 152 -11.43 1.81 23.02
CA GLU A 152 -10.22 2.12 23.79
C GLU A 152 -9.06 1.20 23.41
N PHE A 153 -9.33 -0.02 22.95
CA PHE A 153 -8.31 -0.98 22.55
C PHE A 153 -8.95 -2.09 21.72
N TYR A 154 -8.51 -2.23 20.48
CA TYR A 154 -9.06 -3.23 19.57
C TYR A 154 -8.04 -4.31 19.19
N LEU A 155 -7.03 -3.97 18.38
CA LEU A 155 -5.97 -4.91 17.98
C LEU A 155 -4.65 -4.62 18.70
N PRO A 156 -3.75 -5.62 18.86
CA PRO A 156 -2.44 -5.41 19.46
C PRO A 156 -1.64 -4.29 18.79
N GLU A 157 -0.87 -3.55 19.59
CA GLU A 157 -0.10 -2.42 19.08
C GLU A 157 1.02 -2.89 18.13
N SER A 158 1.60 -4.07 18.38
CA SER A 158 2.57 -4.70 17.48
C SER A 158 2.01 -4.91 16.07
N LEU A 159 0.74 -5.31 15.96
CA LEU A 159 0.09 -5.50 14.66
C LEU A 159 -0.17 -4.16 13.98
N CYS A 160 -0.57 -3.13 14.74
CA CYS A 160 -0.75 -1.77 14.23
C CYS A 160 0.58 -1.22 13.65
N TRP A 161 1.70 -1.37 14.37
CA TRP A 161 3.01 -1.00 13.88
C TRP A 161 3.45 -1.81 12.66
N HIS A 162 3.19 -3.12 12.66
CA HIS A 162 3.52 -4.00 11.54
C HIS A 162 2.85 -3.52 10.24
N VAL A 163 1.54 -3.27 10.28
CA VAL A 163 0.78 -2.75 9.14
C VAL A 163 1.24 -1.35 8.76
N LEU A 164 1.36 -0.44 9.74
CA LEU A 164 1.76 0.95 9.49
C LEU A 164 3.09 1.01 8.75
N ARG A 165 4.13 0.33 9.26
CA ARG A 165 5.45 0.31 8.61
C ARG A 165 5.40 -0.28 7.22
N SER A 166 4.67 -1.39 7.03
CA SER A 166 4.54 -2.02 5.72
C SER A 166 3.88 -1.12 4.68
N LEU A 167 2.79 -0.43 5.04
CA LEU A 167 2.12 0.52 4.13
C LEU A 167 3.00 1.73 3.84
N ILE A 168 3.63 2.29 4.87
CA ILE A 168 4.53 3.44 4.73
C ILE A 168 5.68 3.10 3.78
N ARG A 169 6.35 1.96 3.96
CA ARG A 169 7.41 1.50 3.05
C ARG A 169 6.91 1.27 1.63
N ALA A 170 5.74 0.64 1.47
CA ALA A 170 5.13 0.41 0.16
C ALA A 170 4.88 1.74 -0.57
N VAL A 171 4.27 2.71 0.10
CA VAL A 171 3.97 4.03 -0.49
C VAL A 171 5.25 4.85 -0.68
N THR A 172 6.26 4.76 0.20
CA THR A 172 7.56 5.40 -0.03
C THR A 172 8.22 4.86 -1.30
N TYR A 173 8.11 3.56 -1.56
CA TYR A 173 8.63 2.97 -2.76
C TYR A 173 7.85 3.41 -4.02
N LEU A 174 6.51 3.39 -3.97
CA LEU A 174 5.66 3.82 -5.08
C LEU A 174 5.82 5.31 -5.39
N HIS A 175 5.85 6.16 -4.38
CA HIS A 175 5.85 7.61 -4.53
C HIS A 175 7.26 8.17 -4.75
N ASP A 176 8.22 7.83 -3.89
CA ASP A 176 9.57 8.40 -3.94
C ASP A 176 10.58 7.53 -4.70
N GLY A 177 10.22 6.29 -5.07
CA GLY A 177 11.17 5.36 -5.67
C GLY A 177 12.28 4.93 -4.71
N LYS A 178 12.03 4.96 -3.40
CA LYS A 178 13.04 4.67 -2.37
C LYS A 178 12.76 3.38 -1.62
N ARG A 179 13.82 2.70 -1.22
CA ARG A 179 13.77 1.51 -0.36
C ARG A 179 14.61 1.69 0.88
N LEU A 180 14.13 1.12 1.97
CA LEU A 180 14.89 1.04 3.20
C LEU A 180 15.92 -0.09 3.08
N ILE A 181 17.20 0.24 3.17
CA ILE A 181 18.29 -0.73 3.17
C ILE A 181 19.12 -0.61 4.44
N TYR A 182 19.83 -1.68 4.78
CA TYR A 182 20.74 -1.75 5.90
C TYR A 182 22.17 -1.70 5.37
N ARG A 183 22.94 -0.69 5.80
CA ARG A 183 24.36 -0.58 5.47
C ARG A 183 25.22 -0.70 6.71
N PRO A 184 26.32 -1.49 6.66
CA PRO A 184 27.30 -1.47 7.72
C PRO A 184 28.01 -0.11 7.74
N GLU A 185 28.11 0.50 8.92
CA GLU A 185 28.89 1.73 9.08
C GLU A 185 30.39 1.44 8.89
N GLN A 186 31.12 2.31 8.19
CA GLN A 186 32.52 2.11 7.75
C GLN A 186 33.54 1.89 8.91
N LEU A 187 33.12 2.02 10.17
CA LEU A 187 33.95 1.77 11.36
C LEU A 187 33.42 0.71 12.35
N GLY A 188 32.37 -0.05 12.00
CA GLY A 188 32.08 -1.34 12.65
C GLY A 188 30.68 -1.52 13.26
N ARG A 189 30.29 -2.81 13.37
CA ARG A 189 29.16 -3.50 14.05
C ARG A 189 27.75 -2.88 14.08
N HIS A 190 27.57 -1.59 13.80
CA HIS A 190 26.28 -0.93 13.73
C HIS A 190 25.80 -0.88 12.28
N MET A 191 24.57 -1.33 12.06
CA MET A 191 23.87 -1.23 10.78
C MET A 191 23.06 0.06 10.79
N VAL A 192 23.31 0.93 9.82
CA VAL A 192 22.53 2.15 9.61
C VAL A 192 21.40 1.83 8.63
N ARG A 193 20.19 2.34 8.94
CA ARG A 193 19.04 2.28 8.04
C ARG A 193 19.07 3.49 7.13
N GLU A 194 19.05 3.26 5.83
CA GLU A 194 19.12 4.32 4.83
C GLU A 194 18.01 4.12 3.79
N TRP A 195 17.31 5.20 3.44
CA TRP A 195 16.38 5.22 2.32
C TRP A 195 17.14 5.54 1.04
N VAL A 196 17.21 4.57 0.13
CA VAL A 196 18.00 4.68 -1.11
C VAL A 196 17.10 4.62 -2.33
N SER A 197 17.32 5.54 -3.27
CA SER A 197 16.63 5.57 -4.55
C SER A 197 16.98 4.33 -5.38
N VAL A 198 15.95 3.67 -5.91
CA VAL A 198 16.11 2.50 -6.79
C VAL A 198 16.41 2.89 -8.24
N ASN A 199 15.99 4.08 -8.64
CA ASN A 199 16.17 4.63 -9.98
C ASN A 199 16.18 6.17 -9.89
N THR A 200 17.00 6.84 -10.69
CA THR A 200 17.04 8.30 -10.79
C THR A 200 15.83 8.86 -11.55
N ASP A 201 15.21 8.05 -12.39
CA ASP A 201 14.13 8.45 -13.30
C ASP A 201 12.76 7.92 -12.82
N TRP A 202 12.58 7.82 -11.50
CA TRP A 202 11.34 7.30 -10.93
C TRP A 202 10.21 8.33 -11.04
N PHE A 203 9.11 7.95 -11.69
CA PHE A 203 7.88 8.72 -11.67
C PHE A 203 7.03 8.29 -10.47
N PRO A 204 6.51 9.23 -9.65
CA PRO A 204 5.66 8.90 -8.53
C PRO A 204 4.40 8.16 -8.97
N ILE A 205 4.07 7.12 -8.23
CA ILE A 205 2.89 6.29 -8.41
C ILE A 205 1.98 6.50 -7.20
N LEU A 206 0.74 6.94 -7.44
CA LEU A 206 -0.33 6.97 -6.46
C LEU A 206 -1.11 5.65 -6.56
N HIS A 207 -1.38 4.99 -5.44
CA HIS A 207 -2.13 3.73 -5.39
C HIS A 207 -3.64 3.95 -5.55
N ARG A 208 -4.16 5.04 -4.98
CA ARG A 208 -5.57 5.49 -5.02
C ARG A 208 -6.60 4.51 -4.45
N CYS A 209 -6.16 3.50 -3.70
CA CYS A 209 -7.04 2.42 -3.20
C CYS A 209 -6.49 1.74 -1.94
N ILE A 210 -5.92 2.52 -1.02
CA ILE A 210 -5.42 1.99 0.27
C ILE A 210 -6.59 1.81 1.23
N GLU A 211 -6.92 0.57 1.51
CA GLU A 211 -8.03 0.23 2.39
C GLU A 211 -7.88 -1.21 2.92
N PRO A 212 -8.58 -1.59 4.00
CA PRO A 212 -8.35 -2.88 4.66
C PRO A 212 -8.53 -4.13 3.77
N ARG A 213 -9.33 -4.07 2.70
CA ARG A 213 -9.51 -5.22 1.79
C ARG A 213 -8.30 -5.46 0.88
N ASN A 214 -7.47 -4.43 0.69
CA ASN A 214 -6.31 -4.42 -0.19
C ASN A 214 -4.99 -4.60 0.58
N VAL A 215 -5.05 -4.67 1.91
CA VAL A 215 -3.90 -4.98 2.77
C VAL A 215 -3.89 -6.46 3.11
N TRP A 216 -2.97 -7.21 2.51
CA TRP A 216 -2.83 -8.65 2.60
C TRP A 216 -1.77 -9.05 3.62
N LEU A 217 -2.06 -10.10 4.38
CA LEU A 217 -1.17 -10.68 5.37
C LEU A 217 -0.75 -12.08 4.96
N GLN A 218 0.48 -12.45 5.33
CA GLN A 218 1.01 -13.80 5.23
C GLN A 218 1.24 -14.39 6.62
N HIS A 219 1.12 -15.71 6.74
CA HIS A 219 1.56 -16.39 7.97
C HIS A 219 3.09 -16.29 8.11
N PRO A 220 3.61 -16.20 9.35
CA PRO A 220 5.04 -16.19 9.59
C PRO A 220 5.71 -17.46 9.02
N ARG A 221 6.92 -17.30 8.49
CA ARG A 221 7.77 -18.32 7.85
C ARG A 221 9.07 -18.57 8.61
N GLY A 222 9.39 -17.74 9.59
CA GLY A 222 10.54 -17.88 10.47
C GLY A 222 10.18 -17.58 11.92
N ASN A 223 11.01 -16.77 12.57
CA ASN A 223 10.84 -16.40 13.98
C ASN A 223 10.09 -15.07 14.13
N GLU A 224 9.72 -14.42 13.03
CA GLU A 224 8.95 -13.19 13.05
C GLU A 224 7.55 -13.40 13.67
N THR A 225 7.09 -12.41 14.42
CA THR A 225 5.79 -12.45 15.10
C THR A 225 4.63 -12.48 14.10
N TYR A 226 4.75 -11.71 13.01
CA TYR A 226 3.80 -11.71 11.89
C TYR A 226 4.57 -11.95 10.59
N GLY A 227 3.95 -12.66 9.64
CA GLY A 227 4.49 -12.77 8.28
C GLY A 227 4.38 -11.44 7.53
N GLN A 228 4.64 -11.44 6.22
CA GLN A 228 4.66 -10.19 5.46
C GLN A 228 3.27 -9.52 5.42
N CYS A 229 3.26 -8.19 5.51
CA CYS A 229 2.14 -7.34 5.17
C CYS A 229 2.40 -6.65 3.84
N LYS A 230 1.47 -6.80 2.89
CA LYS A 230 1.60 -6.38 1.49
C LYS A 230 0.38 -5.60 1.03
N LEU A 231 0.60 -4.45 0.43
CA LEU A 231 -0.43 -3.69 -0.27
C LEU A 231 -0.64 -4.29 -1.67
N GLY A 232 -1.90 -4.49 -2.07
CA GLY A 232 -2.28 -5.01 -3.38
C GLY A 232 -3.46 -4.25 -3.98
N ASP A 233 -4.01 -4.80 -5.06
CA ASP A 233 -5.03 -4.17 -5.91
C ASP A 233 -4.64 -2.82 -6.51
N TYR A 234 -3.93 -2.89 -7.63
CA TYR A 234 -3.43 -1.72 -8.35
C TYR A 234 -4.39 -1.25 -9.44
N SER A 235 -5.67 -1.65 -9.42
CA SER A 235 -6.63 -1.29 -10.48
C SER A 235 -6.81 0.22 -10.64
N HIS A 236 -6.64 0.95 -9.54
CA HIS A 236 -6.70 2.41 -9.51
C HIS A 236 -5.32 3.05 -9.48
N ALA A 237 -4.20 2.33 -9.56
CA ALA A 237 -2.90 2.99 -9.49
C ALA A 237 -2.68 3.95 -10.67
N ALA A 238 -2.09 5.13 -10.42
CA ALA A 238 -1.80 6.14 -11.42
C ALA A 238 -0.32 6.55 -11.35
N VAL A 239 0.36 6.51 -12.50
CA VAL A 239 1.69 7.09 -12.67
C VAL A 239 1.51 8.58 -12.92
N THR A 240 1.92 9.40 -11.98
CA THR A 240 1.84 10.86 -12.10
C THR A 240 3.13 11.30 -12.78
N CYS A 241 3.05 11.82 -14.01
CA CYS A 241 4.23 12.16 -14.83
C CYS A 241 4.97 13.41 -14.33
N HIS A 242 5.28 13.47 -13.04
CA HIS A 242 5.96 14.55 -12.34
C HIS A 242 7.32 14.09 -11.83
N ILE A 243 8.29 15.00 -11.75
CA ILE A 243 9.57 14.71 -11.13
C ILE A 243 9.52 15.27 -9.71
N VAL A 244 9.48 14.40 -8.71
CA VAL A 244 9.73 14.77 -7.31
C VAL A 244 11.25 14.77 -7.13
N ASP A 245 11.89 15.86 -7.58
CA ASP A 245 13.34 16.01 -7.52
C ASP A 245 13.81 16.36 -6.08
N GLY A 246 15.04 16.00 -5.74
CA GLY A 246 15.65 16.26 -4.43
C GLY A 246 16.08 17.72 -4.20
N GLN A 247 16.03 18.57 -5.23
CA GLN A 247 16.25 20.01 -5.18
C GLN A 247 14.94 20.79 -4.93
N PHE A 248 13.79 20.11 -4.85
CA PHE A 248 12.53 20.71 -4.42
C PHE A 248 12.70 21.31 -3.02
N ASN A 249 12.75 22.65 -2.98
CA ASN A 249 12.77 23.41 -1.74
C ASN A 249 11.32 23.85 -1.42
N PRO A 250 10.69 23.26 -0.38
CA PRO A 250 9.31 23.58 0.00
C PRO A 250 9.13 25.06 0.38
N ASP A 251 10.21 25.78 0.74
CA ASP A 251 10.16 27.21 1.07
C ASP A 251 10.17 28.13 -0.15
N THR A 252 10.51 27.63 -1.35
CA THR A 252 10.67 28.45 -2.56
C THR A 252 9.44 28.50 -3.47
N VAL A 253 8.47 27.61 -3.28
CA VAL A 253 7.22 27.61 -4.04
C VAL A 253 6.05 27.44 -3.07
N ARG A 254 5.77 28.50 -2.29
CA ARG A 254 4.40 28.70 -1.82
C ARG A 254 3.61 29.15 -3.05
N SER A 255 2.82 28.24 -3.65
CA SER A 255 1.48 28.55 -4.22
C SER A 255 1.05 27.72 -5.45
N ASP A 256 1.86 26.84 -6.04
CA ASP A 256 1.41 26.14 -7.26
C ASP A 256 1.58 24.63 -7.10
N SER A 257 0.58 23.84 -7.51
CA SER A 257 0.60 22.36 -7.66
C SER A 257 1.71 21.82 -8.59
N ASN A 258 2.67 22.66 -8.96
CA ASN A 258 3.85 22.38 -9.74
C ASN A 258 4.90 21.66 -8.88
N GLY A 259 4.91 20.33 -8.97
CA GLY A 259 5.91 19.46 -8.32
C GLY A 259 5.31 18.39 -7.41
N MET A 260 4.01 18.48 -7.12
CA MET A 260 3.28 17.47 -6.35
C MET A 260 2.80 16.32 -7.24
N ALA A 261 2.85 15.10 -6.73
CA ALA A 261 2.20 13.96 -7.36
C ALA A 261 0.67 14.15 -7.30
N LEU A 262 0.03 14.24 -8.46
CA LEU A 262 -1.40 14.52 -8.56
C LEU A 262 -2.05 13.63 -9.61
N ALA A 263 -3.19 13.07 -9.24
CA ALA A 263 -4.10 12.38 -10.15
C ALA A 263 -5.55 12.73 -9.79
N THR A 264 -6.51 12.27 -10.59
CA THR A 264 -7.91 12.12 -10.19
C THR A 264 -8.05 10.96 -9.21
N LYS A 265 -9.16 10.86 -8.47
CA LYS A 265 -9.41 9.73 -7.55
C LYS A 265 -9.60 8.41 -8.30
N GLU A 266 -10.43 8.39 -9.34
CA GLU A 266 -10.70 7.18 -10.15
C GLU A 266 -10.80 7.48 -11.66
N GLY A 267 -11.22 8.70 -12.03
CA GLY A 267 -11.48 9.10 -13.41
C GLY A 267 -10.24 9.38 -14.26
N ILE A 268 -10.43 9.88 -15.47
CA ILE A 268 -9.35 10.32 -16.38
C ILE A 268 -9.58 11.77 -16.75
N TRP A 269 -8.86 12.69 -16.11
CA TRP A 269 -8.84 14.10 -16.48
C TRP A 269 -7.49 14.50 -17.05
N ARG A 270 -7.48 15.61 -17.80
CA ARG A 270 -6.20 16.22 -18.16
C ARG A 270 -5.55 16.72 -16.87
N LEU A 271 -4.24 16.59 -16.82
CA LEU A 271 -3.47 17.02 -15.66
C LEU A 271 -3.70 18.51 -15.34
N ASP A 272 -3.79 19.37 -16.35
CA ASP A 272 -4.03 20.81 -16.17
C ASP A 272 -5.41 21.09 -15.54
N ASP A 273 -6.43 20.32 -15.91
CA ASP A 273 -7.76 20.42 -15.33
C ASP A 273 -7.75 19.95 -13.87
N THR A 274 -7.05 18.84 -13.60
CA THR A 274 -6.88 18.29 -12.24
C THR A 274 -6.16 19.28 -11.33
N ARG A 275 -5.10 19.93 -11.83
CA ARG A 275 -4.37 20.99 -11.10
C ARG A 275 -5.24 22.20 -10.81
N SER A 276 -6.04 22.62 -11.78
CA SER A 276 -6.96 23.75 -11.61
C SER A 276 -8.05 23.46 -10.58
N ALA A 277 -8.40 22.18 -10.41
CA ALA A 277 -9.36 21.72 -9.42
C ALA A 277 -8.76 21.50 -8.02
N TYR A 278 -7.44 21.50 -7.86
CA TYR A 278 -6.78 21.21 -6.57
C TYR A 278 -7.13 22.22 -5.49
N ASP A 279 -7.19 23.51 -5.82
CA ASP A 279 -7.56 24.57 -4.88
C ASP A 279 -9.08 24.73 -4.73
N VAL A 280 -9.87 23.90 -5.41
CA VAL A 280 -11.33 23.90 -5.34
C VAL A 280 -11.74 22.96 -4.20
N PRO A 281 -12.60 23.41 -3.26
CA PRO A 281 -13.12 22.53 -2.23
C PRO A 281 -13.71 21.26 -2.83
N PRO A 282 -13.34 20.05 -2.38
CA PRO A 282 -13.81 18.80 -3.00
C PRO A 282 -15.33 18.65 -3.06
N ALA A 283 -16.07 19.27 -2.13
CA ALA A 283 -17.53 19.32 -2.14
C ALA A 283 -18.12 20.10 -3.33
N SER A 284 -17.33 20.96 -3.99
CA SER A 284 -17.72 21.71 -5.18
C SER A 284 -17.43 20.97 -6.50
N ILE A 285 -16.72 19.85 -6.45
CA ILE A 285 -16.43 19.01 -7.62
C ILE A 285 -17.58 18.00 -7.78
N PRO A 286 -18.36 18.06 -8.88
CA PRO A 286 -19.60 17.29 -9.01
C PRO A 286 -19.40 15.78 -9.01
N SER A 287 -18.31 15.31 -9.62
CA SER A 287 -17.95 13.91 -9.70
C SER A 287 -16.83 13.62 -8.71
N GLU A 288 -17.03 12.61 -7.87
CA GLU A 288 -16.03 12.17 -6.91
C GLU A 288 -14.81 11.55 -7.58
N GLU A 289 -15.04 10.81 -8.67
CA GLU A 289 -13.99 10.15 -9.45
C GLU A 289 -12.99 11.17 -10.01
N ASP A 290 -13.46 12.40 -10.25
CA ASP A 290 -12.70 13.49 -10.86
C ASP A 290 -11.95 14.36 -9.84
N ARG A 291 -12.13 14.08 -8.55
CA ARG A 291 -11.48 14.87 -7.50
C ARG A 291 -9.95 14.70 -7.55
N PRO A 292 -9.20 15.78 -7.32
CA PRO A 292 -7.78 15.73 -7.01
C PRO A 292 -7.47 14.67 -5.94
N TYR A 293 -6.42 13.91 -6.18
CA TYR A 293 -5.91 12.88 -5.29
C TYR A 293 -4.38 13.01 -5.22
N THR A 294 -3.85 13.11 -4.01
CA THR A 294 -2.42 13.38 -3.74
C THR A 294 -1.83 12.40 -2.74
N LEU A 295 -0.56 12.62 -2.35
CA LEU A 295 0.08 11.89 -1.26
C LEU A 295 -0.65 12.09 0.08
N GLY A 296 -1.22 13.28 0.33
CA GLY A 296 -2.06 13.52 1.49
C GLY A 296 -3.22 12.53 1.59
N ASP A 297 -3.88 12.19 0.47
CA ASP A 297 -4.99 11.23 0.45
C ASP A 297 -4.52 9.79 0.75
N GLU A 298 -3.33 9.40 0.27
CA GLU A 298 -2.71 8.11 0.61
C GLU A 298 -2.40 8.03 2.12
N LEU A 299 -1.80 9.09 2.69
CA LEU A 299 -1.48 9.19 4.10
C LEU A 299 -2.73 9.14 4.96
N TRP A 300 -3.77 9.89 4.58
CA TRP A 300 -5.08 9.81 5.22
C TRP A 300 -5.59 8.37 5.23
N SER A 301 -5.56 7.69 4.09
CA SER A 301 -6.06 6.31 3.93
C SER A 301 -5.27 5.30 4.79
N ILE A 302 -3.95 5.46 4.91
CA ILE A 302 -3.12 4.70 5.85
C ILE A 302 -3.53 4.99 7.30
N GLY A 303 -3.69 6.27 7.65
CA GLY A 303 -4.13 6.73 8.96
C GLY A 303 -5.48 6.12 9.36
N VAL A 304 -6.46 6.14 8.46
CA VAL A 304 -7.79 5.53 8.66
C VAL A 304 -7.67 4.03 8.89
N THR A 305 -6.85 3.34 8.09
CA THR A 305 -6.64 1.90 8.23
C THR A 305 -6.12 1.55 9.62
N VAL A 306 -5.09 2.23 10.10
CA VAL A 306 -4.50 1.94 11.42
C VAL A 306 -5.37 2.46 12.57
N PHE A 307 -6.03 3.60 12.41
CA PHE A 307 -7.01 4.09 13.38
C PHE A 307 -8.17 3.09 13.55
N THR A 308 -8.62 2.46 12.46
CA THR A 308 -9.61 1.38 12.50
C THR A 308 -9.07 0.17 13.26
N MET A 309 -7.80 -0.19 13.07
CA MET A 309 -7.16 -1.26 13.86
C MET A 309 -7.08 -0.93 15.35
N MET A 310 -6.93 0.35 15.71
CA MET A 310 -6.83 0.80 17.10
C MET A 310 -8.19 0.89 17.80
N THR A 311 -9.23 1.33 17.10
CA THR A 311 -10.51 1.74 17.71
C THR A 311 -11.73 0.96 17.21
N GLY A 312 -11.57 0.20 16.13
CA GLY A 312 -12.67 -0.42 15.39
C GLY A 312 -13.56 0.56 14.64
N GLN A 313 -13.23 1.86 14.64
CA GLN A 313 -13.99 2.89 13.92
C GLN A 313 -13.25 3.30 12.66
N ALA A 314 -13.98 3.43 11.56
CA ALA A 314 -13.43 3.82 10.26
C ALA A 314 -13.90 5.24 9.93
N PRO A 315 -13.11 6.28 10.25
CA PRO A 315 -13.49 7.65 9.92
C PRO A 315 -13.56 7.83 8.40
N THR A 316 -14.73 8.24 7.94
CA THR A 316 -14.96 8.64 6.56
C THR A 316 -14.76 10.13 6.45
N TYR A 317 -13.69 10.52 5.77
CA TYR A 317 -13.42 11.91 5.48
C TYR A 317 -14.59 12.57 4.71
N TYR A 318 -15.16 11.79 3.81
CA TYR A 318 -16.29 12.13 2.95
C TYR A 318 -17.25 10.94 2.88
N CYS A 319 -18.55 11.20 2.95
CA CYS A 319 -19.59 10.21 2.79
C CYS A 319 -20.18 10.27 1.37
N GLU A 320 -20.12 9.11 0.70
CA GLU A 320 -20.52 8.88 -0.69
C GLU A 320 -21.96 9.34 -0.99
N GLY A 321 -22.88 9.24 -0.02
CA GLY A 321 -24.29 9.57 -0.21
C GLY A 321 -24.64 11.06 -0.14
N CYS A 322 -23.93 11.85 0.68
CA CYS A 322 -24.33 13.23 1.03
C CYS A 322 -23.36 14.33 0.62
N GLY A 323 -22.10 14.03 0.34
CA GLY A 323 -21.13 15.11 0.23
C GLY A 323 -20.42 15.50 1.52
N CYS A 324 -20.75 14.85 2.65
CA CYS A 324 -20.51 15.37 3.99
C CYS A 324 -19.38 14.66 4.74
N SER A 325 -18.84 15.27 5.79
CA SER A 325 -17.80 14.65 6.63
C SER A 325 -18.36 14.17 7.96
N HIS A 326 -17.88 13.01 8.41
CA HIS A 326 -18.17 12.46 9.74
C HIS A 326 -16.92 12.46 10.61
N VAL A 327 -16.07 13.47 10.41
CA VAL A 327 -14.85 13.67 11.17
C VAL A 327 -14.87 15.04 11.82
N ALA A 328 -14.52 15.08 13.10
CA ALA A 328 -14.29 16.29 13.86
C ALA A 328 -12.93 16.26 14.56
N PHE A 329 -12.49 17.44 14.96
CA PHE A 329 -11.27 17.68 15.71
C PHE A 329 -11.60 18.59 16.88
N CYS A 330 -10.77 18.63 17.92
CA CYS A 330 -10.85 19.68 18.92
C CYS A 330 -10.31 20.98 18.32
N GLU A 331 -10.97 22.11 18.53
CA GLU A 331 -10.52 23.44 18.10
C GLU A 331 -9.08 23.71 18.56
N ASP A 332 -8.81 23.37 19.82
CA ASP A 332 -7.51 23.51 20.46
C ASP A 332 -6.50 22.39 20.16
N GLY A 333 -6.80 21.44 19.27
CA GLY A 333 -5.83 20.38 18.91
C GLY A 333 -5.61 19.31 20.00
N GLY A 334 -6.63 19.01 20.81
CA GLY A 334 -6.64 17.87 21.73
C GLY A 334 -6.99 18.23 23.17
N CYS A 335 -8.23 18.63 23.43
CA CYS A 335 -8.65 19.11 24.75
C CYS A 335 -8.48 18.07 25.87
N LEU A 336 -8.77 16.79 25.60
CA LEU A 336 -8.65 15.72 26.61
C LEU A 336 -7.20 15.45 27.01
N GLU A 337 -6.27 15.49 26.05
CA GLU A 337 -4.85 15.33 26.34
C GLU A 337 -4.30 16.54 27.10
N LYS A 338 -4.67 17.75 26.69
CA LYS A 338 -4.31 18.99 27.40
C LYS A 338 -4.82 18.98 28.85
N GLU A 339 -6.06 18.54 29.07
CA GLU A 339 -6.62 18.40 30.43
C GLU A 339 -5.82 17.37 31.25
N ALA A 340 -5.45 16.23 30.66
CA ALA A 340 -4.64 15.23 31.33
C ALA A 340 -3.25 15.76 31.69
N VAL A 341 -2.59 16.47 30.77
CA VAL A 341 -1.27 17.10 31.00
C VAL A 341 -1.36 18.17 32.10
N ALA A 342 -2.41 18.98 32.12
CA ALA A 342 -2.64 19.97 33.17
C ALA A 342 -2.83 19.34 34.57
N LYS A 343 -3.25 18.07 34.63
CA LYS A 343 -3.30 17.26 35.86
C LYS A 343 -1.99 16.54 36.19
N GLY A 344 -0.94 16.76 35.41
CA GLY A 344 0.38 16.15 35.60
C GLY A 344 0.58 14.80 34.91
N CYS A 345 -0.22 14.47 33.88
CA CYS A 345 -0.06 13.20 33.15
C CYS A 345 1.25 13.14 32.35
N ASP A 346 2.11 12.19 32.69
CA ASP A 346 3.31 11.82 31.92
C ASP A 346 3.19 10.45 31.22
N CYS A 347 2.09 9.73 31.44
CA CYS A 347 1.90 8.33 31.02
C CYS A 347 2.28 8.09 29.56
N PHE A 348 2.99 6.99 29.29
CA PHE A 348 3.40 6.64 27.93
C PHE A 348 2.23 6.16 27.05
N LEU A 349 1.20 5.58 27.66
CA LEU A 349 -0.03 5.14 27.02
C LEU A 349 -1.12 6.21 27.08
N GLY A 350 -1.93 6.29 26.02
CA GLY A 350 -3.23 6.95 26.05
C GLY A 350 -4.25 6.18 26.89
N GLY A 351 -5.48 6.71 27.00
CA GLY A 351 -6.56 6.07 27.76
C GLY A 351 -6.23 5.83 29.24
N CYS A 352 -5.24 6.54 29.79
CA CYS A 352 -4.87 6.45 31.19
C CYS A 352 -5.93 7.14 32.08
N GLU A 353 -5.85 6.91 33.39
CA GLU A 353 -6.81 7.46 34.36
C GLU A 353 -6.87 9.00 34.40
N HIS A 354 -5.82 9.67 33.91
CA HIS A 354 -5.79 11.13 33.79
C HIS A 354 -6.67 11.67 32.66
N VAL A 355 -6.96 10.83 31.64
CA VAL A 355 -7.78 11.21 30.48
C VAL A 355 -9.24 11.22 30.88
N SER A 356 -9.87 12.37 30.69
CA SER A 356 -11.28 12.58 31.01
C SER A 356 -12.20 11.76 30.09
N GLN A 357 -13.26 11.21 30.68
CA GLN A 357 -14.35 10.53 29.96
C GLN A 357 -15.39 11.52 29.41
N ARG A 358 -15.23 12.81 29.65
CA ARG A 358 -16.11 13.86 29.12
C ARG A 358 -15.92 14.03 27.62
N GLU A 359 -16.98 14.38 26.92
CA GLU A 359 -16.94 14.73 25.50
C GLU A 359 -16.27 16.10 25.28
N CYS A 360 -15.71 16.28 24.07
CA CYS A 360 -15.17 17.56 23.66
C CYS A 360 -16.31 18.60 23.56
N ARG A 361 -16.06 19.82 24.02
CA ARG A 361 -17.04 20.91 24.02
C ARG A 361 -16.90 21.87 22.85
N GLU A 362 -15.75 21.84 22.18
CA GLU A 362 -15.33 22.75 21.13
C GLU A 362 -14.85 21.91 19.95
N GLU A 363 -15.79 21.15 19.39
CA GLU A 363 -15.54 20.34 18.21
C GLU A 363 -15.63 21.21 16.96
N VAL A 364 -14.60 21.12 16.13
CA VAL A 364 -14.55 21.76 14.82
C VAL A 364 -14.47 20.68 13.75
N SER A 365 -15.26 20.85 12.70
CA SER A 365 -15.06 20.11 11.46
C SER A 365 -14.51 21.05 10.42
N GLY A 366 -13.51 20.59 9.66
CA GLY A 366 -13.02 21.30 8.48
C GLY A 366 -14.00 21.24 7.31
N TRP A 367 -15.16 20.59 7.48
CA TRP A 367 -16.06 20.17 6.43
C TRP A 367 -17.52 20.50 6.75
N PRO A 368 -18.38 20.63 5.72
CA PRO A 368 -19.80 20.80 5.92
C PRO A 368 -20.40 19.61 6.69
N SER A 369 -21.24 19.90 7.68
CA SER A 369 -22.04 18.89 8.37
C SER A 369 -22.98 18.17 7.40
N CYS A 370 -23.35 16.94 7.73
CA CYS A 370 -24.38 16.22 7.00
C CYS A 370 -25.66 17.06 6.92
N PRO A 371 -26.18 17.34 5.72
CA PRO A 371 -27.41 18.11 5.61
C PRO A 371 -28.59 17.31 6.17
N ALA A 372 -29.54 18.00 6.80
CA ALA A 372 -30.65 17.39 7.52
C ALA A 372 -31.54 16.47 6.65
N TRP A 373 -31.57 16.67 5.34
CA TRP A 373 -32.36 15.86 4.41
C TRP A 373 -31.76 14.48 4.09
N HIS A 374 -30.46 14.27 4.33
CA HIS A 374 -29.78 13.02 3.98
C HIS A 374 -30.01 11.91 5.02
N ASN A 375 -30.37 12.27 6.26
CA ASN A 375 -30.64 11.33 7.35
C ASN A 375 -29.55 10.24 7.49
N CYS A 376 -28.27 10.65 7.44
CA CYS A 376 -27.15 9.73 7.53
C CYS A 376 -27.14 9.04 8.90
N SER A 377 -26.92 7.72 8.92
CA SER A 377 -26.75 6.94 10.15
C SER A 377 -25.32 6.94 10.69
N GLU A 378 -24.37 7.44 9.92
CA GLU A 378 -22.98 7.56 10.33
C GLU A 378 -22.82 8.64 11.40
N PHE A 379 -22.07 8.34 12.46
CA PHE A 379 -21.83 9.27 13.55
C PHE A 379 -20.49 9.98 13.38
N THR A 380 -20.41 11.21 13.84
CA THR A 380 -19.17 12.00 13.77
C THR A 380 -18.12 11.46 14.74
N ILE A 381 -16.91 11.20 14.24
CA ILE A 381 -15.77 10.75 15.03
C ILE A 381 -14.86 11.95 15.31
N ASN A 382 -14.70 12.29 16.59
CA ASN A 382 -13.69 13.24 17.02
C ASN A 382 -12.32 12.55 17.14
N ILE A 383 -11.43 12.75 16.16
CA ILE A 383 -10.14 12.04 16.08
C ILE A 383 -9.29 12.23 17.33
N HIS A 384 -9.17 13.48 17.81
CA HIS A 384 -8.41 13.79 19.01
C HIS A 384 -8.95 13.07 20.24
N SER A 385 -10.28 13.05 20.41
CA SER A 385 -10.90 12.43 21.58
C SER A 385 -10.76 10.90 21.56
N TYR A 386 -10.91 10.28 20.38
CA TYR A 386 -10.69 8.84 20.22
C TYR A 386 -9.24 8.46 20.48
N LEU A 387 -8.28 9.18 19.90
CA LEU A 387 -6.85 8.91 20.13
C LEU A 387 -6.46 9.17 21.60
N ALA A 388 -6.98 10.21 22.25
CA ALA A 388 -6.70 10.47 23.66
C ALA A 388 -7.12 9.29 24.55
N ARG A 389 -8.26 8.65 24.25
CA ARG A 389 -8.82 7.51 25.02
C ARG A 389 -8.28 6.15 24.59
N ALA A 390 -7.67 6.05 23.42
CA ALA A 390 -7.10 4.80 22.93
C ALA A 390 -5.85 4.43 23.75
N ARG A 391 -5.82 3.20 24.30
CA ARG A 391 -4.77 2.64 25.16
C ARG A 391 -3.57 2.16 24.36
N TYR A 392 -3.07 3.02 23.49
CA TYR A 392 -1.88 2.83 22.67
C TYR A 392 -0.81 3.85 23.05
N THR A 393 0.44 3.56 22.71
CA THR A 393 1.54 4.46 23.06
C THR A 393 1.45 5.82 22.39
N LYS A 394 1.99 6.85 23.06
CA LYS A 394 2.12 8.21 22.54
C LYS A 394 2.73 8.25 21.12
N PRO A 395 3.84 7.54 20.81
CA PRO A 395 4.41 7.53 19.46
C PRO A 395 3.44 7.06 18.38
N LEU A 396 2.70 5.96 18.59
CA LEU A 396 1.75 5.47 17.59
C LEU A 396 0.63 6.49 17.36
N ARG A 397 0.03 6.97 18.45
CA ARG A 397 -1.07 7.95 18.38
C ARG A 397 -0.64 9.24 17.69
N ALA A 398 0.57 9.71 17.94
CA ALA A 398 1.12 10.89 17.26
C ALA A 398 1.27 10.67 15.74
N MET A 399 1.77 9.51 15.30
CA MET A 399 1.89 9.21 13.87
C MET A 399 0.53 9.13 13.18
N ILE A 400 -0.47 8.53 13.83
CA ILE A 400 -1.84 8.49 13.30
C ILE A 400 -2.46 9.89 13.25
N MET A 401 -2.19 10.73 14.26
CA MET A 401 -2.65 12.12 14.27
C MET A 401 -2.03 12.94 13.13
N VAL A 402 -0.75 12.73 12.81
CA VAL A 402 -0.07 13.38 11.67
C VAL A 402 -0.75 13.01 10.35
N MET A 403 -1.05 11.72 10.15
CA MET A 403 -1.69 11.21 8.92
C MET A 403 -3.15 11.66 8.78
N LEU A 404 -3.90 11.66 9.88
CA LEU A 404 -5.29 12.13 9.94
C LEU A 404 -5.40 13.66 10.10
N GLY A 405 -4.28 14.38 10.08
CA GLY A 405 -4.26 15.85 10.12
C GLY A 405 -4.47 16.49 8.74
N TYR A 406 -4.30 15.73 7.65
CA TYR A 406 -4.48 16.21 6.29
C TYR A 406 -5.93 16.67 6.04
N ASN A 407 -6.08 17.82 5.40
CA ASN A 407 -7.38 18.39 5.09
C ASN A 407 -7.43 19.00 3.68
N PRO A 408 -7.82 18.24 2.64
CA PRO A 408 -7.92 18.74 1.27
C PRO A 408 -8.86 19.94 1.07
N ALA A 409 -9.81 20.23 1.98
CA ALA A 409 -10.61 21.47 1.87
C ALA A 409 -9.82 22.74 2.15
N ARG A 410 -8.65 22.62 2.78
CA ARG A 410 -7.75 23.76 3.02
C ARG A 410 -6.77 23.97 1.87
N GLY A 411 -6.66 23.04 0.91
CA GLY A 411 -5.65 23.06 -0.14
C GLY A 411 -4.21 22.87 0.38
N ASP A 412 -4.04 22.72 1.69
CA ASP A 412 -2.76 22.52 2.35
C ASP A 412 -2.40 21.02 2.32
N ASP A 413 -1.62 20.59 1.31
CA ASP A 413 -0.90 19.32 1.37
C ASP A 413 0.53 19.60 1.83
N PRO A 414 0.86 19.37 3.11
CA PRO A 414 2.21 19.57 3.60
C PRO A 414 3.18 18.48 3.09
N TRP A 415 2.69 17.45 2.40
CA TRP A 415 3.45 16.25 2.08
C TRP A 415 3.81 16.19 0.61
N VAL A 416 5.00 16.69 0.28
CA VAL A 416 5.56 16.55 -1.06
C VAL A 416 6.39 15.27 -1.21
N ARG A 417 6.91 14.72 -0.10
CA ARG A 417 7.79 13.54 -0.10
C ARG A 417 7.39 12.55 0.97
N MET A 418 7.32 11.28 0.58
CA MET A 418 6.94 10.21 1.50
C MET A 418 8.07 9.80 2.44
N VAL A 419 9.33 9.96 2.02
CA VAL A 419 10.50 9.55 2.83
C VAL A 419 10.57 10.26 4.19
N GLU A 420 10.10 11.49 4.29
CA GLU A 420 10.13 12.27 5.54
C GLU A 420 9.18 11.67 6.57
N VAL A 421 7.95 11.34 6.14
CA VAL A 421 6.99 10.61 6.97
C VAL A 421 7.52 9.23 7.33
N ALA A 422 8.16 8.55 6.38
CA ALA A 422 8.72 7.22 6.61
C ALA A 422 9.83 7.22 7.66
N GLN A 423 10.69 8.25 7.68
CA GLN A 423 11.69 8.43 8.72
C GLN A 423 11.06 8.65 10.10
N MET A 424 10.03 9.51 10.19
CA MET A 424 9.31 9.74 11.45
C MET A 424 8.70 8.44 12.00
N VAL A 425 8.06 7.64 11.13
CA VAL A 425 7.46 6.35 11.51
C VAL A 425 8.50 5.35 11.98
N GLU A 426 9.64 5.23 11.28
CA GLU A 426 10.71 4.30 11.67
C GLU A 426 11.38 4.68 13.00
N LEU A 427 11.51 5.99 13.28
CA LEU A 427 12.01 6.50 14.56
C LEU A 427 11.01 6.21 15.69
N ALA A 428 9.74 6.55 15.50
CA ALA A 428 8.67 6.32 16.48
C ALA A 428 8.49 4.83 16.79
N TYR A 429 8.57 3.97 15.77
CA TYR A 429 8.59 2.52 15.93
C TYR A 429 9.81 2.05 16.72
N GLY A 430 11.00 2.58 16.42
CA GLY A 430 12.23 2.26 17.15
C GLY A 430 12.12 2.58 18.64
N GLN A 431 11.49 3.71 18.98
CA GLN A 431 11.17 4.09 20.36
C GLN A 431 10.22 3.09 21.01
N TRP A 432 9.07 2.80 20.38
CA TRP A 432 8.11 1.81 20.88
C TRP A 432 8.75 0.44 21.13
N LYS A 433 9.59 -0.02 20.18
CA LYS A 433 10.27 -1.32 20.25
C LYS A 433 11.20 -1.43 21.46
N GLN A 434 11.84 -0.33 21.85
CA GLN A 434 12.79 -0.30 22.97
C GLN A 434 12.08 -0.08 24.32
N GLU A 435 11.09 0.81 24.36
CA GLU A 435 10.49 1.29 25.60
C GLU A 435 9.38 0.36 26.12
N THR A 436 8.69 -0.40 25.26
CA THR A 436 7.58 -1.28 25.67
C THR A 436 7.98 -2.74 25.84
N GLU A 437 7.25 -3.48 26.67
CA GLU A 437 7.43 -4.94 26.80
C GLU A 437 7.01 -5.67 25.51
N GLU A 438 5.84 -5.33 24.95
CA GLU A 438 5.35 -5.87 23.69
C GLU A 438 6.36 -5.64 22.56
N GLY A 439 6.92 -4.43 22.45
CA GLY A 439 7.93 -4.08 21.45
C GLY A 439 9.24 -4.86 21.60
N ARG A 440 9.71 -5.11 22.84
CA ARG A 440 10.92 -5.90 23.08
C ARG A 440 10.71 -7.40 22.76
N LEU A 441 9.48 -7.90 22.89
CA LEU A 441 9.12 -9.27 22.54
C LEU A 441 8.79 -9.42 21.04
N TYR A 442 8.41 -8.33 20.37
CA TYR A 442 8.09 -8.31 18.96
C TYR A 442 9.34 -8.56 18.11
N VAL A 443 9.26 -9.59 17.26
CA VAL A 443 10.30 -9.96 16.31
C VAL A 443 9.82 -9.60 14.91
N ASP A 444 10.47 -8.65 14.26
CA ASP A 444 10.22 -8.38 12.85
C ASP A 444 11.13 -9.24 11.95
N ALA A 445 10.81 -9.26 10.65
CA ALA A 445 11.60 -10.02 9.68
C ALA A 445 13.07 -9.55 9.58
N GLU A 446 13.35 -8.33 10.03
CA GLU A 446 14.65 -7.66 9.93
C GLU A 446 15.56 -8.03 11.11
N ASP A 447 15.00 -8.27 12.29
CA ASP A 447 15.73 -8.80 13.46
C ASP A 447 16.44 -10.12 13.13
N GLY A 448 15.77 -11.00 12.39
CA GLY A 448 16.34 -12.25 11.91
C GLY A 448 17.47 -12.04 10.90
N MET A 449 17.43 -10.97 10.10
CA MET A 449 18.52 -10.60 9.17
C MET A 449 19.72 -10.04 9.93
N LEU A 450 19.49 -9.15 10.90
CA LEU A 450 20.54 -8.59 11.75
C LEU A 450 21.26 -9.67 12.57
N GLN A 451 20.51 -10.63 13.14
CA GLN A 451 21.10 -11.77 13.86
C GLN A 451 21.93 -12.69 12.95
N ARG A 452 21.60 -12.81 11.66
CA ARG A 452 22.39 -13.57 10.69
C ARG A 452 23.61 -12.79 10.17
N ALA A 453 23.54 -11.46 10.11
CA ALA A 453 24.63 -10.61 9.67
C ALA A 453 25.69 -10.35 10.75
N THR A 454 25.36 -10.60 12.02
CA THR A 454 26.26 -10.43 13.18
C THR A 454 26.90 -11.73 13.68
N LYS A 455 26.51 -12.87 13.11
CA LYS A 455 27.19 -14.17 13.24
C LYS A 455 28.12 -14.37 12.06
#